data_AF-A0A7S3H9S4-F1
#
_entry.id   AF-A0A7S3H9S4-F1
#
_cell.length_a   1.000
_cell.length_b   1.000
_cell.length_c   1.000
_cell.angle_alpha   90.00
_cell.angle_beta   90.00
_cell.angle_gamma   90.00
#
_symmetry.space_group_name_H-M   'P 1'
#
loop_
_entity.id
_entity.type
_entity.pdbx_description
1 polymer ?
#
loop_
_entity_poly.entity_id
_entity_poly.type
_entity_poly.pdbx_seq_one_letter_code
_entity_poly.pdbx_strand_id
1 'polypeptide(L)'
;EHNYDTVINASSTAGYFSYLYPLKERAPKCSVEQIIFNTIFPAVCEQFPQAAEANYAEWWVHSRPHSNGHQLHFDSDETRIMSGRTPQHPLVSTVLYLSDEIGGPTVVTNQRLAGPLATEGYMVLPKSNRCVMFDAQYLHGVIPGRGVNSSPHSNARRLTFMVGFWKDIAAKDRGLDVAGPGQPFPSNKSKYTWPKEMKSEGDTSSVFAFSGTAGVVKSTTGSAVPAEAVPVQPIHLNAIWEPIECAVSREVSGVDASVSASVKVPSTVAATPHYSACFQGF
;
A
#
# COMPACT_ATOMS: atom_id res chain seq x y z
N GLU A 1 -19.79 -0.82 3.29
CA GLU A 1 -19.95 0.65 3.47
C GLU A 1 -19.02 1.37 2.48
N HIS A 2 -19.29 2.63 2.08
CA HIS A 2 -18.61 3.36 0.98
C HIS A 2 -18.80 2.83 -0.45
N ASN A 3 -19.84 2.03 -0.72
CA ASN A 3 -20.09 1.43 -2.04
C ASN A 3 -18.85 0.72 -2.62
N TYR A 4 -18.08 0.06 -1.73
CA TYR A 4 -16.93 -0.73 -2.15
C TYR A 4 -17.42 -1.95 -2.91
N ASP A 5 -17.06 -2.04 -4.18
CA ASP A 5 -17.38 -3.18 -5.02
C ASP A 5 -16.19 -4.12 -5.06
N THR A 6 -16.41 -5.33 -4.55
CA THR A 6 -15.39 -6.38 -4.46
C THR A 6 -15.00 -6.98 -5.82
N VAL A 7 -15.76 -6.74 -6.89
CA VAL A 7 -15.45 -7.19 -8.24
C VAL A 7 -14.44 -6.23 -8.87
N ILE A 8 -14.75 -4.94 -8.91
CA ILE A 8 -13.85 -3.90 -9.45
C ILE A 8 -12.76 -3.48 -8.46
N ASN A 9 -12.88 -3.89 -7.19
CA ASN A 9 -11.91 -3.65 -6.12
C ASN A 9 -11.68 -2.16 -5.82
N ALA A 10 -12.75 -1.37 -5.90
CA ALA A 10 -12.75 0.06 -5.67
C ALA A 10 -14.07 0.53 -5.08
N SER A 11 -14.06 1.71 -4.43
CA SER A 11 -15.30 2.41 -4.12
C SER A 11 -15.79 3.11 -5.38
N SER A 12 -17.02 2.82 -5.82
CA SER A 12 -17.62 3.50 -6.98
C SER A 12 -17.86 5.00 -6.75
N THR A 13 -17.76 5.46 -5.50
CA THR A 13 -18.02 6.85 -5.11
C THR A 13 -16.78 7.65 -4.72
N ALA A 14 -15.71 6.99 -4.30
CA ALA A 14 -14.51 7.66 -3.78
C ALA A 14 -13.21 7.17 -4.42
N GLY A 15 -13.23 6.05 -5.17
CA GLY A 15 -12.04 5.35 -5.65
C GLY A 15 -11.26 4.72 -4.49
N TYR A 16 -10.64 5.57 -3.68
CA TYR A 16 -9.80 5.27 -2.52
C TYR A 16 -10.26 6.06 -1.28
N PHE A 17 -10.09 5.46 -0.10
CA PHE A 17 -10.26 6.16 1.16
C PHE A 17 -9.27 5.63 2.20
N SER A 18 -8.87 6.52 3.10
CA SER A 18 -7.92 6.24 4.17
C SER A 18 -8.24 7.11 5.37
N TYR A 19 -7.64 6.76 6.51
CA TYR A 19 -7.89 7.41 7.77
C TYR A 19 -6.61 7.91 8.42
N LEU A 20 -6.68 9.10 9.01
CA LEU A 20 -5.57 9.70 9.75
C LEU A 20 -5.66 9.44 11.24
N TYR A 21 -4.54 8.99 11.78
CA TYR A 21 -4.26 8.93 13.20
C TYR A 21 -3.14 9.94 13.55
N PRO A 22 -3.42 11.02 14.30
CA PRO A 22 -2.40 11.95 14.76
C PRO A 22 -1.61 11.37 15.93
N LEU A 23 -0.47 10.74 15.62
CA LEU A 23 0.37 9.95 16.52
C LEU A 23 0.76 10.68 17.80
N LYS A 24 1.10 11.97 17.69
CA LYS A 24 1.64 12.77 18.80
C LYS A 24 0.62 13.68 19.47
N GLU A 25 -0.50 13.94 18.81
CA GLU A 25 -1.52 14.86 19.34
C GLU A 25 -2.46 14.18 20.34
N ARG A 26 -2.65 12.85 20.21
CA ARG A 26 -3.52 12.10 21.12
C ARG A 26 -3.22 10.59 21.16
N ALA A 27 -3.67 9.97 22.26
CA ALA A 27 -3.70 8.52 22.40
C ALA A 27 -4.61 7.83 21.35
N PRO A 28 -4.36 6.54 21.06
CA PRO A 28 -5.25 5.70 20.25
C PRO A 28 -6.68 5.63 20.80
N LYS A 29 -7.67 5.62 19.92
CA LYS A 29 -9.11 5.56 20.25
C LYS A 29 -9.80 4.27 19.80
N CYS A 30 -9.13 3.46 18.98
CA CYS A 30 -9.65 2.20 18.46
C CYS A 30 -8.53 1.16 18.34
N SER A 31 -8.90 -0.10 18.15
CA SER A 31 -7.97 -1.22 18.05
C SER A 31 -6.97 -1.05 16.89
N VAL A 32 -7.40 -0.47 15.77
CA VAL A 32 -6.50 -0.17 14.63
C VAL A 32 -5.41 0.82 15.03
N GLU A 33 -5.78 1.94 15.67
CA GLU A 33 -4.81 2.92 16.16
C GLU A 33 -3.91 2.33 17.25
N GLN A 34 -4.42 1.42 18.09
CA GLN A 34 -3.62 0.72 19.09
C GLN A 34 -2.59 -0.21 18.43
N ILE A 35 -2.95 -0.94 17.38
CA ILE A 35 -2.01 -1.77 16.61
C ILE A 35 -0.94 -0.89 15.93
N ILE A 36 -1.34 0.24 15.35
CA ILE A 36 -0.40 1.20 14.77
C ILE A 36 0.58 1.69 15.85
N PHE A 37 0.07 2.18 16.99
CA PHE A 37 0.87 2.83 18.02
C PHE A 37 1.75 1.85 18.82
N ASN A 38 1.21 0.71 19.23
CA ASN A 38 1.90 -0.22 20.12
C ASN A 38 2.78 -1.24 19.39
N THR A 39 2.52 -1.50 18.11
CA THR A 39 3.18 -2.61 17.39
C THR A 39 3.89 -2.13 16.13
N ILE A 40 3.19 -1.50 15.20
CA ILE A 40 3.77 -1.18 13.88
C ILE A 40 4.75 -0.01 13.99
N PHE A 41 4.36 1.07 14.67
CA PHE A 41 5.18 2.28 14.76
C PHE A 41 6.52 2.05 15.48
N PRO A 42 6.59 1.34 16.63
CA PRO A 42 7.87 1.00 17.26
C PRO A 42 8.78 0.17 16.34
N ALA A 43 8.23 -0.86 15.68
CA ALA A 43 9.00 -1.70 14.76
C ALA A 43 9.50 -0.91 13.54
N VAL A 44 8.69 0.03 13.04
CA VAL A 44 9.11 0.95 11.97
C VAL A 44 10.22 1.87 12.43
N CYS A 45 10.12 2.47 13.63
CA CYS A 45 11.17 3.33 14.17
C CYS A 45 12.49 2.58 14.42
N GLU A 46 12.42 1.29 14.78
CA GLU A 46 13.60 0.45 14.93
C GLU A 46 14.34 0.24 13.60
N GLN A 47 13.59 -0.01 12.51
CA GLN A 47 14.17 -0.26 11.17
C GLN A 47 14.48 1.03 10.39
N PHE A 48 13.71 2.09 10.64
CA PHE A 48 13.78 3.39 9.97
C PHE A 48 13.71 4.51 11.02
N PRO A 49 14.83 4.87 11.66
CA PRO A 49 14.84 5.83 12.78
C PRO A 49 14.22 7.20 12.45
N GLN A 50 14.27 7.63 11.18
CA GLN A 50 13.63 8.87 10.74
C GLN A 50 12.10 8.87 10.95
N ALA A 51 11.46 7.70 11.01
CA ALA A 51 10.02 7.59 11.25
C ALA A 51 9.59 8.14 12.61
N ALA A 52 10.50 8.27 13.59
CA ALA A 52 10.22 8.94 14.86
C ALA A 52 9.81 10.41 14.68
N GLU A 53 10.17 11.03 13.55
CA GLU A 53 9.73 12.39 13.19
C GLU A 53 8.26 12.44 12.74
N ALA A 54 7.61 11.31 12.45
CA ALA A 54 6.23 11.28 11.99
C ALA A 54 5.27 11.89 13.02
N ASN A 55 4.38 12.75 12.54
CA ASN A 55 3.30 13.33 13.34
C ASN A 55 1.96 12.62 13.07
N TYR A 56 1.83 11.99 11.90
CA TYR A 56 0.62 11.32 11.46
C TYR A 56 0.90 9.91 10.95
N ALA A 57 -0.02 8.98 11.22
CA ALA A 57 -0.13 7.71 10.54
C ALA A 57 -1.40 7.72 9.70
N GLU A 58 -1.26 7.60 8.39
CA GLU A 58 -2.38 7.37 7.48
C GLU A 58 -2.51 5.87 7.26
N TRP A 59 -3.71 5.30 7.42
CA TRP A 59 -3.93 3.88 7.19
C TRP A 59 -5.10 3.59 6.27
N TRP A 60 -4.98 2.50 5.54
CA TRP A 60 -5.99 1.98 4.62
C TRP A 60 -5.89 0.47 4.49
N VAL A 61 -6.91 -0.13 3.89
CA VAL A 61 -6.96 -1.58 3.65
C VAL A 61 -7.22 -1.87 2.19
N HIS A 62 -6.67 -2.98 1.71
CA HIS A 62 -7.04 -3.55 0.42
C HIS A 62 -7.57 -4.96 0.62
N SER A 63 -8.56 -5.32 -0.20
CA SER A 63 -9.11 -6.67 -0.28
C SER A 63 -9.21 -7.07 -1.76
N ARG A 64 -8.13 -7.58 -2.35
CA ARG A 64 -8.02 -7.77 -3.81
C ARG A 64 -8.20 -9.22 -4.25
N PRO A 65 -8.84 -9.52 -5.41
CA PRO A 65 -8.83 -10.85 -6.00
C PRO A 65 -7.42 -11.29 -6.40
N HIS A 66 -7.23 -12.60 -6.62
CA HIS A 66 -5.92 -13.17 -6.99
C HIS A 66 -5.30 -12.50 -8.22
N SER A 67 -6.08 -12.23 -9.26
CA SER A 67 -5.64 -11.65 -10.53
C SER A 67 -5.36 -10.15 -10.48
N ASN A 68 -5.68 -9.46 -9.38
CA ASN A 68 -5.65 -8.00 -9.36
C ASN A 68 -4.35 -7.52 -8.70
N GLY A 69 -3.53 -6.85 -9.51
CA GLY A 69 -2.38 -6.09 -9.03
C GLY A 69 -2.77 -4.69 -8.53
N HIS A 70 -1.75 -3.84 -8.45
CA HIS A 70 -1.87 -2.41 -8.25
C HIS A 70 -0.75 -1.73 -9.02
N GLN A 71 -1.10 -0.67 -9.76
CA GLN A 71 -0.17 0.07 -10.59
C GLN A 71 1.04 0.53 -9.77
N LEU A 72 2.21 0.59 -10.41
CA LEU A 72 3.38 1.21 -9.80
C LEU A 72 3.12 2.71 -9.58
N HIS A 73 3.25 3.17 -8.35
CA HIS A 73 2.95 4.53 -7.93
C HIS A 73 3.83 4.96 -6.76
N PHE A 74 3.67 6.22 -6.37
CA PHE A 74 4.22 6.79 -5.14
C PHE A 74 3.06 7.18 -4.23
N ASP A 75 3.12 6.78 -2.96
CA ASP A 75 2.19 7.26 -1.94
C ASP A 75 2.35 8.77 -1.84
N SER A 76 1.31 9.53 -2.18
CA SER A 76 1.43 10.97 -2.35
C SER A 76 0.29 11.71 -1.65
N ASP A 77 0.62 12.85 -1.05
CA ASP A 77 -0.38 13.76 -0.48
C ASP A 77 -1.17 14.43 -1.61
N GLU A 78 -2.32 13.82 -1.96
CA GLU A 78 -3.20 14.30 -3.02
C GLU A 78 -3.69 15.72 -2.76
N THR A 79 -3.97 16.08 -1.50
CA THR A 79 -4.48 17.42 -1.16
C THR A 79 -3.41 18.47 -1.44
N ARG A 80 -2.15 18.15 -1.14
CA ARG A 80 -1.00 18.99 -1.46
C ARG A 80 -0.81 19.14 -2.97
N ILE A 81 -0.87 18.06 -3.74
CA ILE A 81 -0.77 18.10 -5.21
C ILE A 81 -1.88 18.96 -5.81
N MET A 82 -3.14 18.74 -5.40
CA MET A 82 -4.29 19.53 -5.86
C MET A 82 -4.17 21.02 -5.54
N SER A 83 -3.40 21.38 -4.50
CA SER A 83 -3.08 22.77 -4.16
C SER A 83 -1.93 23.37 -4.97
N GLY A 84 -1.42 22.68 -5.98
CA GLY A 84 -0.32 23.13 -6.83
C GLY A 84 1.06 23.04 -6.18
N ARG A 85 1.19 22.31 -5.06
CA ARG A 85 2.45 22.13 -4.34
C ARG A 85 3.14 20.84 -4.79
N THR A 86 4.46 20.78 -4.63
CA THR A 86 5.26 19.58 -4.90
C THR A 86 4.71 18.38 -4.12
N PRO A 87 4.61 17.19 -4.75
CA PRO A 87 4.25 15.95 -4.07
C PRO A 87 5.09 15.74 -2.82
N GLN A 88 4.44 15.25 -1.78
CA GLN A 88 5.08 14.80 -0.55
C GLN A 88 4.71 13.34 -0.35
N HIS A 89 5.64 12.58 0.21
CA HIS A 89 5.50 11.16 0.48
C HIS A 89 5.61 10.90 1.99
N PRO A 90 5.12 9.77 2.49
CA PRO A 90 5.44 9.30 3.84
C PRO A 90 6.97 9.19 4.01
N LEU A 91 7.43 9.18 5.25
CA LEU A 91 8.80 8.81 5.60
C LEU A 91 9.03 7.32 5.38
N VAL A 92 8.03 6.51 5.75
CA VAL A 92 8.02 5.05 5.63
C VAL A 92 6.59 4.61 5.33
N SER A 93 6.45 3.64 4.44
CA SER A 93 5.20 2.95 4.18
C SER A 93 5.31 1.49 4.59
N THR A 94 4.18 0.93 5.03
CA THR A 94 4.09 -0.45 5.48
C THR A 94 2.99 -1.23 4.78
N VAL A 95 3.21 -2.52 4.59
CA VAL A 95 2.21 -3.49 4.11
C VAL A 95 2.21 -4.68 5.05
N LEU A 96 1.20 -4.76 5.92
CA LEU A 96 0.92 -5.93 6.74
C LEU A 96 -0.03 -6.86 5.98
N TYR A 97 0.42 -8.07 5.72
CA TYR A 97 -0.39 -9.12 5.12
C TYR A 97 -1.29 -9.79 6.15
N LEU A 98 -2.60 -9.82 5.89
CA LEU A 98 -3.62 -10.46 6.71
C LEU A 98 -4.14 -11.78 6.11
N SER A 99 -3.59 -12.16 4.96
CA SER A 99 -3.95 -13.37 4.23
C SER A 99 -2.72 -13.96 3.55
N ASP A 100 -2.76 -15.26 3.33
CA ASP A 100 -1.72 -16.06 2.68
C ASP A 100 -2.17 -16.47 1.27
N GLU A 101 -1.21 -16.86 0.43
CA GLU A 101 -1.42 -17.61 -0.83
C GLU A 101 -2.26 -16.94 -1.95
N ILE A 102 -2.98 -15.86 -1.67
CA ILE A 102 -3.82 -15.14 -2.63
C ILE A 102 -3.19 -13.81 -3.04
N GLY A 103 -3.26 -13.55 -4.35
CA GLY A 103 -2.71 -12.35 -4.99
C GLY A 103 -1.20 -12.42 -5.18
N GLY A 104 -0.62 -11.36 -5.74
CA GLY A 104 0.81 -11.32 -6.01
C GLY A 104 1.61 -10.50 -5.00
N PRO A 105 2.94 -10.46 -5.21
CA PRO A 105 3.86 -9.78 -4.31
C PRO A 105 3.70 -8.25 -4.36
N THR A 106 3.95 -7.61 -3.22
CA THR A 106 4.34 -6.19 -3.22
C THR A 106 5.72 -6.08 -3.83
N VAL A 107 5.88 -5.17 -4.79
CA VAL A 107 7.17 -4.81 -5.38
C VAL A 107 7.55 -3.40 -4.93
N VAL A 108 8.80 -3.22 -4.50
CA VAL A 108 9.39 -1.92 -4.17
C VAL A 108 10.67 -1.79 -4.97
N THR A 109 10.84 -0.67 -5.66
CA THR A 109 12.04 -0.39 -6.47
C THR A 109 12.95 0.63 -5.78
N ASN A 110 14.11 0.95 -6.35
CA ASN A 110 14.91 2.08 -5.91
C ASN A 110 14.63 3.39 -6.68
N GLN A 111 13.60 3.42 -7.55
CA GLN A 111 13.25 4.61 -8.33
C GLN A 111 12.53 5.64 -7.47
N ARG A 112 12.98 6.90 -7.57
CA ARG A 112 12.38 8.05 -6.90
C ARG A 112 11.63 8.93 -7.89
N LEU A 113 10.70 9.73 -7.38
CA LEU A 113 9.96 10.70 -8.19
C LEU A 113 10.93 11.64 -8.93
N ALA A 114 10.74 11.78 -10.25
CA ALA A 114 11.63 12.56 -11.13
C ALA A 114 13.12 12.14 -11.12
N GLY A 115 13.43 10.97 -10.55
CA GLY A 115 14.75 10.35 -10.60
C GLY A 115 14.96 9.48 -11.84
N PRO A 116 16.14 8.86 -11.97
CA PRO A 116 16.38 7.87 -13.02
C PRO A 116 15.49 6.63 -12.83
N LEU A 117 15.39 5.82 -13.88
CA LEU A 117 14.73 4.52 -13.81
C LEU A 117 15.39 3.61 -12.77
N ALA A 118 14.57 2.79 -12.09
CA ALA A 118 15.06 1.83 -11.11
C ALA A 118 16.11 0.89 -11.70
N THR A 119 17.20 0.67 -10.97
CA THR A 119 18.20 -0.37 -11.30
C THR A 119 17.93 -1.66 -10.53
N GLU A 120 17.23 -1.56 -9.40
CA GLU A 120 16.98 -2.66 -8.48
C GLU A 120 15.57 -2.61 -7.93
N GLY A 121 15.12 -3.75 -7.43
CA GLY A 121 13.83 -3.88 -6.77
C GLY A 121 13.72 -5.16 -5.99
N TYR A 122 12.71 -5.20 -5.14
CA TYR A 122 12.50 -6.25 -4.17
C TYR A 122 11.03 -6.64 -4.18
N MET A 123 10.76 -7.94 -4.25
CA MET A 123 9.42 -8.50 -4.16
C MET A 123 9.25 -9.24 -2.85
N VAL A 124 8.09 -9.05 -2.23
CA VAL A 124 7.70 -9.79 -1.03
C VAL A 124 6.34 -10.43 -1.26
N LEU A 125 6.31 -11.76 -1.23
CA LEU A 125 5.08 -12.55 -1.36
C LEU A 125 4.16 -12.35 -0.15
N PRO A 126 2.82 -12.42 -0.34
CA PRO A 126 1.88 -12.45 0.77
C PRO A 126 2.11 -13.65 1.69
N LYS A 127 2.14 -13.39 3.00
CA LYS A 127 2.11 -14.39 4.06
C LYS A 127 1.51 -13.73 5.30
N SER A 128 0.55 -14.36 5.97
CA SER A 128 -0.08 -13.75 7.13
C SER A 128 0.94 -13.34 8.19
N ASN A 129 0.71 -12.18 8.81
CA ASN A 129 1.56 -11.53 9.80
C ASN A 129 2.93 -11.07 9.27
N ARG A 130 3.18 -11.12 7.97
CA ARG A 130 4.37 -10.51 7.38
C ARG A 130 4.13 -9.01 7.20
N CYS A 131 5.02 -8.20 7.78
CA CYS A 131 5.03 -6.75 7.59
C CYS A 131 6.20 -6.36 6.66
N VAL A 132 5.89 -5.70 5.55
CA VAL A 132 6.87 -5.07 4.66
C VAL A 132 7.00 -3.61 5.09
N MET A 133 8.22 -3.12 5.22
CA MET A 133 8.51 -1.72 5.54
C MET A 133 9.52 -1.19 4.50
N PHE A 134 9.29 0.00 3.97
CA PHE A 134 10.16 0.60 2.96
C PHE A 134 10.11 2.13 2.99
N ASP A 135 11.17 2.76 2.48
CA ASP A 135 11.19 4.21 2.22
C ASP A 135 10.11 4.55 1.18
N ALA A 136 9.10 5.31 1.61
CA ALA A 136 7.92 5.59 0.78
C ALA A 136 8.18 6.56 -0.37
N GLN A 137 9.39 7.11 -0.49
CA GLN A 137 9.83 7.87 -1.65
C GLN A 137 10.14 6.96 -2.86
N TYR A 138 10.12 5.64 -2.67
CA TYR A 138 10.33 4.67 -3.73
C TYR A 138 9.06 4.28 -4.47
N LEU A 139 9.19 4.11 -5.79
CA LEU A 139 8.14 3.59 -6.67
C LEU A 139 7.85 2.14 -6.29
N HIS A 140 6.58 1.84 -6.07
CA HIS A 140 6.14 0.53 -5.61
C HIS A 140 4.74 0.20 -6.11
N GLY A 141 4.34 -1.07 -5.99
CA GLY A 141 3.01 -1.51 -6.39
C GLY A 141 2.81 -2.99 -6.10
N VAL A 142 1.84 -3.60 -6.79
CA VAL A 142 1.51 -5.02 -6.58
C VAL A 142 1.43 -5.72 -7.93
N ILE A 143 2.21 -6.78 -8.08
CA ILE A 143 2.12 -7.65 -9.26
C ILE A 143 0.85 -8.51 -9.13
N PRO A 144 0.08 -8.74 -10.21
CA PRO A 144 -1.00 -9.73 -10.21
C PRO A 144 -0.53 -11.11 -9.70
N GLY A 145 -1.42 -11.85 -9.03
CA GLY A 145 -1.15 -13.23 -8.65
C GLY A 145 -0.86 -14.09 -9.87
N ARG A 146 0.15 -14.96 -9.75
CA ARG A 146 0.58 -15.84 -10.83
C ARG A 146 -0.21 -17.15 -10.79
N GLY A 147 -0.68 -17.56 -11.95
CA GLY A 147 -1.30 -18.88 -12.15
C GLY A 147 -2.79 -18.88 -11.79
N VAL A 148 -3.33 -20.09 -11.64
CA VAL A 148 -4.72 -20.28 -11.23
C VAL A 148 -4.78 -20.22 -9.71
N ASN A 149 -5.76 -19.50 -9.18
CA ASN A 149 -6.08 -19.56 -7.75
C ASN A 149 -6.32 -21.03 -7.39
N SER A 150 -5.54 -21.58 -6.45
CA SER A 150 -5.64 -22.98 -6.00
C SER A 150 -7.01 -23.32 -5.42
N SER A 151 -7.78 -22.31 -5.05
CA SER A 151 -9.17 -22.44 -4.62
C SER A 151 -10.07 -21.47 -5.41
N PRO A 152 -10.36 -21.75 -6.70
CA PRO A 152 -11.03 -20.82 -7.60
C PRO A 152 -12.50 -20.58 -7.25
N HIS A 153 -13.09 -21.48 -6.45
CA HIS A 153 -14.44 -21.32 -5.89
C HIS A 153 -14.44 -20.64 -4.52
N SER A 154 -13.27 -20.40 -3.92
CA SER A 154 -13.18 -19.58 -2.72
C SER A 154 -13.27 -18.11 -3.10
N ASN A 155 -14.03 -17.35 -2.32
CA ASN A 155 -13.97 -15.88 -2.32
C ASN A 155 -12.71 -15.39 -1.57
N ALA A 156 -11.60 -16.13 -1.64
CA ALA A 156 -10.37 -15.76 -0.95
C ALA A 156 -9.73 -14.55 -1.63
N ARG A 157 -9.16 -13.65 -0.82
CA ARG A 157 -8.67 -12.33 -1.26
C ARG A 157 -7.33 -12.03 -0.63
N ARG A 158 -6.51 -11.25 -1.33
CA ARG A 158 -5.30 -10.63 -0.80
C ARG A 158 -5.71 -9.49 0.11
N LEU A 159 -5.67 -9.74 1.42
CA LEU A 159 -5.97 -8.78 2.46
C LEU A 159 -4.69 -8.12 2.94
N THR A 160 -4.63 -6.79 2.86
CA THR A 160 -3.51 -6.02 3.41
C THR A 160 -3.99 -4.83 4.21
N PHE A 161 -3.35 -4.61 5.34
CA PHE A 161 -3.44 -3.39 6.14
C PHE A 161 -2.17 -2.57 5.90
N MET A 162 -2.32 -1.31 5.50
CA MET A 162 -1.19 -0.46 5.14
C MET A 162 -1.20 0.80 5.98
N VAL A 163 0.01 1.28 6.30
CA VAL A 163 0.21 2.50 7.07
C VAL A 163 1.34 3.31 6.45
N GLY A 164 1.07 4.56 6.09
CA GLY A 164 2.07 5.57 5.74
C GLY A 164 2.34 6.49 6.93
N PHE A 165 3.61 6.64 7.30
CA PHE A 165 4.04 7.49 8.41
C PHE A 165 4.51 8.85 7.90
N TRP A 166 3.77 9.91 8.18
CA TRP A 166 3.97 11.24 7.63
C TRP A 166 4.56 12.18 8.67
N LYS A 167 5.62 12.91 8.29
CA LYS A 167 6.07 14.09 9.05
C LYS A 167 4.98 15.15 9.05
N ASP A 168 4.49 15.51 7.88
CA ASP A 168 3.38 16.44 7.68
C ASP A 168 2.50 15.89 6.56
N ILE A 169 1.18 16.09 6.67
CA ILE A 169 0.22 15.77 5.62
C ILE A 169 -0.82 16.90 5.53
N ALA A 170 -1.16 17.32 4.32
CA ALA A 170 -2.09 18.41 4.03
C ALA A 170 -3.55 17.94 3.92
N ALA A 171 -3.84 16.69 4.29
CA ALA A 171 -5.18 16.12 4.23
C ALA A 171 -6.18 17.00 5.01
N LYS A 172 -7.37 17.15 4.45
CA LYS A 172 -8.44 17.96 5.02
C LYS A 172 -9.63 17.06 5.33
N ASP A 173 -10.25 17.30 6.48
CA ASP A 173 -11.56 16.77 6.80
C ASP A 173 -12.55 17.22 5.72
N ARG A 174 -13.15 16.26 5.02
CA ARG A 174 -14.14 16.51 3.95
C ARG A 174 -15.56 16.56 4.50
N GLY A 175 -15.74 16.38 5.80
CA GLY A 175 -17.03 16.37 6.48
C GLY A 175 -17.48 14.97 6.85
N LEU A 176 -18.54 14.94 7.66
CA LEU A 176 -19.12 13.70 8.18
C LEU A 176 -19.54 12.77 7.04
N ASP A 177 -19.10 11.52 7.11
CA ASP A 177 -19.45 10.45 6.17
C ASP A 177 -19.08 10.72 4.70
N VAL A 178 -18.09 11.58 4.48
CA VAL A 178 -17.48 11.81 3.17
C VAL A 178 -16.21 10.99 3.08
N ALA A 179 -16.22 9.99 2.21
CA ALA A 179 -15.04 9.18 1.93
C ALA A 179 -13.99 9.98 1.16
N GLY A 180 -12.72 9.65 1.37
CA GLY A 180 -11.60 10.23 0.64
C GLY A 180 -10.28 9.91 1.33
N PRO A 181 -9.16 10.44 0.79
CA PRO A 181 -7.85 10.29 1.42
C PRO A 181 -7.79 11.07 2.73
N GLY A 182 -7.09 10.51 3.70
CA GLY A 182 -6.70 11.11 4.97
C GLY A 182 -7.86 11.65 5.81
N GLN A 183 -9.00 10.95 5.85
CA GLN A 183 -10.14 11.39 6.65
C GLN A 183 -9.95 11.13 8.15
N PRO A 184 -10.58 11.91 9.04
CA PRO A 184 -10.64 11.55 10.44
C PRO A 184 -11.32 10.18 10.64
N PHE A 185 -10.89 9.43 11.67
CA PHE A 185 -11.60 8.20 12.06
C PHE A 185 -13.07 8.51 12.33
N PRO A 186 -14.04 7.73 11.80
CA PRO A 186 -15.44 8.08 11.91
C PRO A 186 -15.90 8.19 13.37
N SER A 187 -16.60 9.29 13.66
CA SER A 187 -17.12 9.55 15.01
C SER A 187 -18.41 8.75 15.30
N ASN A 188 -18.88 8.78 16.55
CA ASN A 188 -20.18 8.18 16.92
C ASN A 188 -21.39 8.79 16.20
N LYS A 189 -21.22 9.97 15.57
CA LYS A 189 -22.26 10.62 14.77
C LYS A 189 -22.30 10.10 13.32
N SER A 190 -21.31 9.31 12.92
CA SER A 190 -21.22 8.72 11.60
C SER A 190 -22.33 7.69 11.37
N LYS A 191 -22.81 7.59 10.12
CA LYS A 191 -23.72 6.51 9.69
C LYS A 191 -23.05 5.14 9.63
N TYR A 192 -21.72 5.08 9.65
CA TYR A 192 -20.95 3.84 9.54
C TYR A 192 -21.09 2.98 10.81
N THR A 193 -21.22 1.67 10.61
CA THR A 193 -21.43 0.71 11.71
C THR A 193 -20.12 0.07 12.17
N TRP A 194 -19.20 -0.21 11.24
CA TRP A 194 -17.90 -0.83 11.54
C TRP A 194 -17.03 -0.09 12.58
N PRO A 195 -17.05 1.26 12.74
CA PRO A 195 -16.20 1.92 13.73
C PRO A 195 -16.53 1.48 15.15
N LYS A 196 -17.77 1.04 15.40
CA LYS A 196 -18.21 0.53 16.70
C LYS A 196 -17.55 -0.81 17.03
N GLU A 197 -17.29 -1.64 16.03
CA GLU A 197 -16.60 -2.94 16.17
C GLU A 197 -15.12 -2.77 16.50
N MET A 198 -14.54 -1.61 16.21
CA MET A 198 -13.13 -1.30 16.47
C MET A 198 -12.90 -0.54 17.78
N LYS A 199 -13.96 -0.22 18.53
CA LYS A 199 -13.79 0.36 19.86
C LYS A 199 -13.18 -0.70 20.75
N SER A 200 -12.05 -0.37 21.37
CA SER A 200 -11.54 -1.18 22.47
C SER A 200 -12.56 -1.08 23.61
N GLU A 201 -13.21 -2.19 23.94
CA GLU A 201 -13.95 -2.28 25.20
C GLU A 201 -12.94 -2.15 26.34
N GLY A 202 -12.99 -1.03 27.05
CA GLY A 202 -12.19 -0.83 28.26
C GLY A 202 -10.74 -0.45 27.99
N ASP A 203 -10.31 0.56 28.70
CA ASP A 203 -8.93 0.85 29.02
C ASP A 203 -8.32 -0.36 29.75
N THR A 204 -7.82 -1.34 28.99
CA THR A 204 -6.98 -2.39 29.55
C THR A 204 -5.77 -2.58 28.64
N SER A 205 -4.62 -2.37 29.24
CA SER A 205 -3.26 -2.62 28.77
C SER A 205 -2.97 -4.08 28.40
N SER A 206 -3.98 -4.87 28.02
CA SER A 206 -3.79 -6.22 27.52
C SER A 206 -3.48 -6.18 26.02
N VAL A 207 -2.21 -6.44 25.72
CA VAL A 207 -1.69 -6.76 24.39
C VAL A 207 -2.66 -7.74 23.69
N PHE A 208 -3.21 -7.33 22.55
CA PHE A 208 -4.05 -8.18 21.72
C PHE A 208 -3.26 -9.41 21.25
N ALA A 209 -3.51 -10.57 21.87
CA ALA A 209 -3.07 -11.85 21.35
C ALA A 209 -4.03 -12.27 20.23
N PHE A 210 -3.54 -12.26 19.00
CA PHE A 210 -4.27 -12.77 17.83
C PHE A 210 -4.31 -14.30 17.90
N SER A 211 -5.38 -14.87 18.45
CA SER A 211 -5.62 -16.31 18.43
C SER A 211 -6.44 -16.66 17.18
N GLY A 212 -5.77 -17.25 16.20
CA GLY A 212 -6.43 -17.88 15.06
C GLY A 212 -7.31 -19.05 15.47
N THR A 213 -8.33 -19.30 14.65
CA THR A 213 -9.24 -20.45 14.60
C THR A 213 -10.39 -20.53 15.63
N ALA A 214 -11.55 -20.86 15.07
CA ALA A 214 -12.83 -21.06 15.71
C ALA A 214 -12.82 -22.14 16.79
N GLY A 215 -13.52 -21.89 17.90
CA GLY A 215 -13.91 -22.92 18.87
C GLY A 215 -13.58 -22.58 20.32
N VAL A 216 -14.63 -22.27 21.09
CA VAL A 216 -14.76 -22.43 22.55
C VAL A 216 -13.68 -21.77 23.42
N VAL A 217 -14.05 -20.64 24.00
CA VAL A 217 -13.29 -19.91 25.03
C VAL A 217 -13.11 -20.80 26.27
N LYS A 218 -11.87 -21.24 26.52
CA LYS A 218 -11.35 -21.46 27.86
C LYS A 218 -10.19 -20.49 28.10
N SER A 219 -10.46 -19.54 28.98
CA SER A 219 -9.47 -18.66 29.60
C SER A 219 -8.28 -19.47 30.11
N THR A 220 -7.12 -19.23 29.52
CA THR A 220 -5.83 -19.55 30.15
C THR A 220 -4.99 -18.29 30.10
N THR A 221 -4.73 -17.76 31.29
CA THR A 221 -3.81 -16.67 31.59
C THR A 221 -2.39 -17.12 31.28
N GLY A 222 -1.99 -17.02 30.01
CA GLY A 222 -0.60 -17.09 29.58
C GLY A 222 -0.30 -15.82 28.81
N SER A 223 0.50 -14.92 29.38
CA SER A 223 1.06 -13.80 28.65
C SER A 223 1.98 -14.39 27.58
N ALA A 224 1.45 -14.56 26.36
CA ALA A 224 2.23 -14.94 25.21
C ALA A 224 3.20 -13.79 24.95
N VAL A 225 4.48 -14.03 25.22
CA VAL A 225 5.56 -13.14 24.77
C VAL A 225 5.36 -12.97 23.26
N PRO A 226 5.30 -11.73 22.73
CA PRO A 226 5.18 -11.53 21.30
C PRO A 226 6.31 -12.30 20.61
N ALA A 227 5.98 -13.16 19.66
CA ALA A 227 6.99 -13.85 18.87
C ALA A 227 7.91 -12.79 18.26
N GLU A 228 9.22 -12.95 18.47
CA GLU A 228 10.24 -12.06 17.93
C GLU A 228 10.06 -11.93 16.42
N ALA A 229 10.13 -10.70 15.89
CA ALA A 229 10.00 -10.47 14.47
C ALA A 229 11.16 -11.14 13.73
N VAL A 230 10.86 -12.12 12.88
CA VAL A 230 11.89 -12.84 12.11
C VAL A 230 12.11 -12.09 10.78
N PRO A 231 13.33 -11.61 10.49
CA PRO A 231 13.65 -11.01 9.21
C PRO A 231 13.36 -11.96 8.05
N VAL A 232 12.74 -11.45 6.99
CA VAL A 232 12.46 -12.21 5.77
C VAL A 232 13.28 -11.63 4.64
N GLN A 233 14.07 -12.48 3.97
CA GLN A 233 14.80 -12.07 2.79
C GLN A 233 13.83 -11.85 1.61
N PRO A 234 13.73 -10.64 1.04
CA PRO A 234 12.93 -10.39 -0.15
C PRO A 234 13.56 -11.04 -1.40
N ILE A 235 12.74 -11.23 -2.44
CA ILE A 235 13.24 -11.66 -3.75
C ILE A 235 13.83 -10.44 -4.47
N HIS A 236 15.13 -10.47 -4.73
CA HIS A 236 15.83 -9.40 -5.45
C HIS A 236 15.55 -9.46 -6.96
N LEU A 237 15.39 -8.29 -7.58
CA LEU A 237 15.16 -8.10 -9.00
C LEU A 237 16.29 -7.24 -9.59
N ASN A 238 17.08 -7.81 -10.51
CA ASN A 238 18.23 -7.14 -11.15
C ASN A 238 17.88 -6.41 -12.46
N ALA A 239 16.66 -6.59 -12.97
CA ALA A 239 16.20 -6.03 -14.24
C ALA A 239 14.71 -5.64 -14.10
N ILE A 240 14.47 -4.41 -13.62
CA ILE A 240 13.11 -3.90 -13.37
C ILE A 240 12.42 -3.50 -14.66
N TRP A 241 13.20 -2.94 -15.58
CA TRP A 241 12.71 -2.38 -16.82
C TRP A 241 13.35 -3.10 -17.98
N GLU A 242 12.50 -3.68 -18.82
CA GLU A 242 12.90 -4.15 -20.14
C GLU A 242 12.31 -3.19 -21.17
N PRO A 243 13.12 -2.69 -22.11
CA PRO A 243 12.58 -1.97 -23.25
C PRO A 243 11.58 -2.87 -23.98
N ILE A 244 10.38 -2.36 -24.23
CA ILE A 244 9.50 -2.99 -25.20
C ILE A 244 10.15 -2.70 -26.55
N GLU A 245 10.86 -3.67 -27.11
CA GLU A 245 11.29 -3.57 -28.50
C GLU A 245 10.04 -3.29 -29.33
N CYS A 246 9.98 -2.12 -29.97
CA CYS A 246 9.00 -1.88 -31.01
C CYS A 246 9.20 -3.01 -32.01
N ALA A 247 8.25 -3.92 -32.11
CA ALA A 247 8.18 -4.90 -33.17
C ALA A 247 8.02 -4.11 -34.48
N VAL A 248 9.16 -3.64 -35.02
CA VAL A 248 9.25 -3.25 -36.42
C VAL A 248 8.95 -4.54 -37.15
N SER A 249 7.83 -4.55 -37.83
CA SER A 249 7.37 -5.60 -38.72
C SER A 249 8.59 -6.21 -39.43
N ARG A 250 8.80 -7.51 -39.23
CA ARG A 250 9.43 -8.33 -40.26
C ARG A 250 8.47 -8.31 -41.44
N GLU A 251 8.51 -7.24 -42.22
CA GLU A 251 7.97 -7.28 -43.57
C GLU A 251 8.80 -8.28 -44.37
N VAL A 252 8.03 -9.17 -44.97
CA VAL A 252 8.38 -10.13 -45.99
C VAL A 252 9.48 -9.60 -46.90
N SER A 253 10.52 -10.41 -47.02
CA SER A 253 11.59 -10.29 -48.02
C SER A 253 11.08 -9.83 -49.39
N GLY A 254 11.55 -8.66 -49.83
CA GLY A 254 11.36 -8.24 -51.22
C GLY A 254 11.72 -6.78 -51.45
N VAL A 255 12.88 -6.57 -52.07
CA VAL A 255 13.31 -5.39 -52.84
C VAL A 255 14.20 -4.36 -52.11
N ASP A 256 15.47 -4.46 -52.50
CA ASP A 256 16.53 -3.48 -52.69
C ASP A 256 17.08 -2.62 -51.55
N ALA A 257 18.40 -2.79 -51.41
CA ALA A 257 19.32 -1.99 -50.64
C ALA A 257 19.52 -0.60 -51.25
N SER A 258 19.46 0.44 -50.42
CA SER A 258 20.52 1.45 -50.25
C SER A 258 19.99 2.73 -49.62
N VAL A 259 20.00 2.84 -48.29
CA VAL A 259 20.13 4.16 -47.63
C VAL A 259 20.86 3.96 -46.31
N SER A 260 22.09 4.47 -46.21
CA SER A 260 22.77 4.65 -44.92
C SER A 260 22.11 5.82 -44.20
N ALA A 261 21.49 5.56 -43.05
CA ALA A 261 21.10 6.61 -42.13
C ALA A 261 21.55 6.20 -40.73
N SER A 262 22.46 6.98 -40.15
CA SER A 262 22.82 6.94 -38.75
C SER A 262 21.55 7.15 -37.92
N VAL A 263 21.07 6.09 -37.25
CA VAL A 263 19.95 6.21 -36.31
C VAL A 263 20.47 6.95 -35.08
N LYS A 264 20.17 8.24 -35.00
CA LYS A 264 20.27 9.01 -33.76
C LYS A 264 19.23 8.44 -32.80
N VAL A 265 19.71 7.91 -31.67
CA VAL A 265 18.86 7.59 -30.50
C VAL A 265 18.13 8.88 -30.10
N PRO A 266 16.78 8.89 -30.03
CA PRO A 266 16.05 10.08 -29.60
C PRO A 266 16.40 10.42 -28.15
N SER A 267 17.01 11.58 -27.92
CA SER A 267 17.32 12.11 -26.58
C SER A 267 16.12 12.80 -25.92
N THR A 268 14.90 12.36 -26.21
CA THR A 268 13.71 12.96 -25.62
C THR A 268 13.49 12.33 -24.25
N VAL A 269 13.96 13.03 -23.21
CA VAL A 269 13.35 12.97 -21.89
C VAL A 269 11.85 13.14 -22.13
N ALA A 270 11.11 12.04 -22.06
CA ALA A 270 9.67 12.05 -22.22
C ALA A 270 9.11 13.08 -21.23
N ALA A 271 8.31 14.02 -21.73
CA ALA A 271 7.65 15.00 -20.89
C ALA A 271 7.00 14.27 -19.71
N THR A 272 7.34 14.68 -18.49
CA THR A 272 6.84 14.07 -17.26
C THR A 272 5.31 13.96 -17.37
N PRO A 273 4.73 12.74 -17.32
CA PRO A 273 3.29 12.58 -17.48
C PRO A 273 2.57 13.40 -16.40
N HIS A 274 1.47 14.03 -16.80
CA HIS A 274 0.60 14.77 -15.89
C HIS A 274 0.04 13.79 -14.84
N TYR A 275 0.46 13.95 -13.57
CA TYR A 275 0.13 13.05 -12.45
C TYR A 275 -1.38 12.81 -12.26
N SER A 276 -2.24 13.71 -12.74
CA SER A 276 -3.70 13.56 -12.71
C SER A 276 -4.21 12.34 -13.46
N ALA A 277 -3.45 11.75 -14.38
CA ALA A 277 -3.85 10.53 -15.11
C ALA A 277 -3.40 9.22 -14.42
N CYS A 278 -2.47 9.27 -13.46
CA CYS A 278 -2.00 8.08 -12.72
C CYS A 278 -2.94 7.67 -11.57
N PHE A 279 -3.94 8.50 -11.25
CA PHE A 279 -4.85 8.32 -10.12
C PHE A 279 -6.33 8.36 -10.53
N GLN A 280 -6.65 8.37 -11.83
CA GLN A 280 -8.03 8.13 -12.23
C GLN A 280 -8.34 6.66 -11.94
N GLY A 281 -9.23 6.47 -10.97
CA GLY A 281 -9.68 5.17 -10.51
C GLY A 281 -10.18 4.27 -11.64
N PHE A 282 -10.16 2.98 -11.35
CA PHE A 282 -11.04 2.02 -12.00
C PHE A 282 -12.43 2.16 -11.39
#